data_AF-A0A7C2M083-F1
#
_entry.id   AF-A0A7C2M083-F1
#
_cell.length_a   1.000
_cell.length_b   1.000
_cell.length_c   1.000
_cell.angle_alpha   90.00
_cell.angle_beta   90.00
_cell.angle_gamma   90.00
#
_symmetry.space_group_name_H-M   'P 1'
#
loop_
_entity.id
_entity.type
_entity.pdbx_description
1 polymer ?
#
loop_
_entity_poly.entity_id
_entity_poly.type
_entity_poly.pdbx_seq_one_letter_code
_entity_poly.pdbx_strand_id
1 'polypeptide(L)'
;MLEAILSKYLLNALLLSLVSIFYSFLKNKVGEDRAATIKEAILSAMLWAEEELGIGNGSKKWEIAWQKLTEILADKKISLRKSEEKAVKTMMKANIGKINRESYDLLLKKKLIKDKTIVQQSLLAK
;
A
#
# COMPACT_ATOMS: atom_id res chain seq x y z
N MET A 1 0.40 -19.15 4.10
CA MET A 1 1.47 -18.65 3.20
C MET A 1 0.92 -18.14 1.87
N LEU A 2 0.23 -18.96 1.05
CA LEU A 2 -0.48 -18.49 -0.18
C LEU A 2 -1.42 -17.30 0.07
N GLU A 3 -2.07 -17.31 1.23
CA GLU A 3 -2.97 -16.27 1.69
C GLU A 3 -2.32 -14.88 1.85
N ALA A 4 -1.06 -14.78 2.27
CA ALA A 4 -0.33 -13.51 2.42
C ALA A 4 0.25 -13.03 1.08
N ILE A 5 0.58 -13.98 0.20
CA ILE A 5 1.14 -13.70 -1.12
C ILE A 5 0.05 -13.08 -2.02
N LEU A 6 -1.17 -13.63 -2.05
CA LEU A 6 -2.26 -13.07 -2.85
C LEU A 6 -2.75 -11.70 -2.37
N SER A 7 -2.83 -11.47 -1.04
CA SER A 7 -3.16 -10.15 -0.51
C SER A 7 -2.11 -9.11 -0.87
N LYS A 8 -0.82 -9.49 -0.89
CA LYS A 8 0.31 -8.63 -1.28
C LYS A 8 0.21 -8.20 -2.75
N TYR A 9 -0.19 -9.10 -3.66
CA TYR A 9 -0.39 -8.76 -5.08
C TYR A 9 -1.62 -7.87 -5.35
N LEU A 10 -2.72 -8.09 -4.63
CA LEU A 10 -3.93 -7.24 -4.74
C LEU A 10 -3.70 -5.84 -4.15
N LEU A 11 -3.03 -5.75 -2.99
CA LEU A 11 -2.58 -4.47 -2.42
C LEU A 11 -1.61 -3.76 -3.35
N ASN A 12 -0.68 -4.47 -3.99
CA ASN A 12 0.22 -3.89 -5.00
C ASN A 12 -0.55 -3.26 -6.16
N ALA A 13 -1.54 -3.94 -6.73
CA ALA A 13 -2.34 -3.41 -7.84
C ALA A 13 -3.13 -2.16 -7.43
N LEU A 14 -3.65 -2.15 -6.19
CA LEU A 14 -4.41 -1.05 -5.64
C LEU A 14 -3.51 0.17 -5.36
N LEU A 15 -2.38 -0.05 -4.70
CA LEU A 15 -1.33 0.95 -4.46
C LEU A 15 -0.79 1.50 -5.79
N LEU A 16 -0.59 0.66 -6.80
CA LEU A 16 -0.18 1.09 -8.16
C LEU A 16 -1.19 2.06 -8.79
N SER A 17 -2.50 1.82 -8.60
CA SER A 17 -3.57 2.71 -9.08
C SER A 17 -3.64 4.04 -8.34
N LEU A 18 -3.25 4.06 -7.05
CA LEU A 18 -3.28 5.25 -6.20
C LEU A 18 -2.06 6.14 -6.40
N VAL A 19 -0.90 5.53 -6.64
CA VAL A 19 0.36 6.26 -6.88
C VAL A 19 0.50 6.69 -8.35
N SER A 20 -0.29 6.16 -9.30
CA SER A 20 -0.23 6.55 -10.71
C SER A 20 -0.68 7.99 -10.98
N ILE A 21 -1.75 8.47 -10.32
CA ILE A 21 -2.22 9.87 -10.44
C ILE A 21 -1.14 10.83 -9.91
N PHE A 22 -0.49 10.43 -8.82
CA PHE A 22 0.60 11.19 -8.21
C PHE A 22 1.89 11.15 -9.02
N TYR A 23 2.16 10.02 -9.69
CA TYR A 23 3.29 9.87 -10.59
C TYR A 23 3.25 10.88 -11.74
N SER A 24 2.08 11.12 -12.34
CA SER A 24 1.93 12.15 -13.37
C SER A 24 2.25 13.56 -12.85
N PHE A 25 1.85 13.87 -11.62
CA PHE A 25 2.18 15.14 -10.97
C PHE A 25 3.67 15.27 -10.64
N LEU A 26 4.29 14.20 -10.15
CA LEU A 26 5.74 14.15 -9.90
C LEU A 26 6.53 14.26 -11.20
N LYS A 27 6.17 13.49 -12.24
CA LYS A 27 6.84 13.50 -13.54
C LYS A 27 7.01 14.91 -14.08
N ASN A 28 5.96 15.72 -13.99
CA ASN A 28 5.97 17.11 -14.46
C ASN A 28 6.84 18.06 -13.61
N LYS A 29 7.15 17.71 -12.36
CA LYS A 29 7.94 18.55 -11.44
C LYS A 29 9.38 18.11 -11.24
N VAL A 30 9.66 16.81 -11.32
CA VAL A 30 10.93 16.23 -10.88
C VAL A 30 11.67 15.43 -11.95
N GLY A 31 11.07 15.29 -13.14
CA GLY A 31 11.59 14.43 -14.19
C GLY A 31 11.15 12.98 -14.01
N GLU A 32 11.12 12.24 -15.12
CA GLU A 32 10.55 10.89 -15.21
C GLU A 32 11.27 9.88 -14.30
N ASP A 33 12.61 9.84 -14.35
CA ASP A 33 13.41 8.87 -13.59
C ASP A 33 13.32 9.08 -12.06
N ARG A 34 13.34 10.35 -11.62
CA ARG A 34 13.21 10.70 -10.20
C ARG A 34 11.78 10.43 -9.71
N ALA A 35 10.76 10.71 -10.52
CA ALA A 35 9.38 10.41 -10.20
C ALA A 35 9.13 8.90 -10.07
N ALA A 36 9.73 8.09 -10.94
CA ALA A 36 9.62 6.63 -10.89
C ALA A 36 10.23 6.08 -9.60
N THR A 37 11.42 6.56 -9.24
CA THR A 37 12.10 6.16 -8.01
C THR A 37 11.30 6.53 -6.75
N ILE A 38 10.71 7.72 -6.72
CA ILE A 38 9.87 8.16 -5.60
C ILE A 38 8.58 7.32 -5.53
N LYS A 39 7.97 7.01 -6.67
CA LYS A 39 6.81 6.11 -6.74
C LYS A 39 7.13 4.74 -6.16
N GLU A 40 8.23 4.12 -6.56
CA GLU A 40 8.66 2.81 -6.05
C GLU A 40 8.96 2.85 -4.55
N ALA A 41 9.59 3.92 -4.07
CA ALA A 41 9.86 4.11 -2.65
C ALA A 41 8.56 4.23 -1.83
N ILE A 42 7.57 4.98 -2.33
CA ILE A 42 6.25 5.10 -1.69
C ILE A 42 5.56 3.74 -1.61
N LEU A 43 5.53 2.99 -2.73
CA LEU A 43 4.92 1.66 -2.77
C LEU A 43 5.59 0.72 -1.76
N SER A 44 6.93 0.68 -1.74
CA SER A 44 7.71 -0.15 -0.84
C SER A 44 7.43 0.17 0.62
N ALA A 45 7.38 1.47 0.97
CA ALA A 45 7.14 1.91 2.33
C ALA A 45 5.72 1.59 2.83
N MET A 46 4.71 1.75 1.97
CA MET A 46 3.32 1.43 2.32
C MET A 46 3.13 -0.09 2.50
N LEU A 47 3.76 -0.91 1.66
CA LEU A 47 3.74 -2.37 1.80
C LEU A 47 4.39 -2.81 3.10
N TRP A 48 5.55 -2.24 3.42
CA TRP A 48 6.24 -2.55 4.66
C TRP A 48 5.38 -2.26 5.90
N ALA A 49 4.68 -1.11 5.93
CA ALA A 49 3.80 -0.77 7.03
C ALA A 49 2.57 -1.70 7.15
N GLU A 50 2.07 -2.22 6.02
CA GLU A 50 0.99 -3.23 6.01
C GLU A 50 1.48 -4.59 6.54
N GLU A 51 2.71 -4.99 6.20
CA GLU A 51 3.32 -6.22 6.72
C GLU A 51 3.56 -6.14 8.23
N GLU A 52 4.05 -4.99 8.71
CA GLU A 52 4.39 -4.79 10.11
C GLU A 52 3.17 -4.69 11.02
N LEU A 53 2.13 -3.95 10.60
CA LEU A 53 0.96 -3.67 11.44
C LEU A 53 -0.26 -4.54 11.16
N GLY A 54 -0.25 -5.33 10.09
CA GLY A 54 -1.37 -6.18 9.70
C GLY A 54 -2.66 -5.39 9.46
N ILE A 55 -3.82 -6.00 9.72
CA ILE A 55 -5.13 -5.37 9.45
C ILE A 55 -5.50 -4.37 10.55
N GLY A 56 -5.98 -3.18 10.16
CA GLY A 56 -6.34 -2.10 11.10
C GLY A 56 -5.25 -1.05 11.26
N ASN A 57 -5.36 -0.16 12.26
CA ASN A 57 -4.30 0.80 12.64
C ASN A 57 -3.90 1.86 11.58
N GLY A 58 -4.85 2.38 10.79
CA GLY A 58 -4.55 3.32 9.69
C GLY A 58 -3.68 4.53 10.01
N SER A 59 -3.91 5.18 11.15
CA SER A 59 -3.10 6.35 11.54
C SER A 59 -1.66 5.97 11.91
N LYS A 60 -1.43 4.79 12.47
CA LYS A 60 -0.07 4.31 12.80
C LYS A 60 0.65 3.81 11.54
N LYS A 61 -0.07 3.12 10.65
CA LYS A 61 0.47 2.72 9.34
C LYS A 61 0.97 3.89 8.53
N TRP A 62 0.27 5.02 8.60
CA TRP A 62 0.73 6.27 8.01
C TRP A 62 2.10 6.71 8.51
N GLU A 63 2.23 6.84 9.83
CA GLU A 63 3.45 7.35 10.45
C GLU A 63 4.64 6.45 10.13
N ILE A 64 4.42 5.15 10.22
CA ILE A 64 5.43 4.13 9.92
C ILE A 64 5.79 4.11 8.43
N ALA A 65 4.80 4.14 7.52
CA ALA A 65 5.06 4.22 6.09
C ALA A 65 5.80 5.52 5.72
N TRP A 66 5.49 6.63 6.38
CA TRP A 66 6.20 7.88 6.16
C TRP A 66 7.66 7.81 6.62
N GLN A 67 7.92 7.27 7.82
CA GLN A 67 9.28 7.03 8.31
C GLN A 67 10.05 6.13 7.34
N LYS A 68 9.44 5.01 6.92
CA LYS A 68 10.08 4.07 6.01
C LYS A 68 10.37 4.67 4.64
N LEU A 69 9.47 5.51 4.13
CA LEU A 69 9.70 6.25 2.89
C LEU A 69 10.92 7.17 3.03
N THR A 70 11.02 7.93 4.13
CA THR A 70 12.15 8.83 4.33
C THR A 70 13.49 8.10 4.43
N GLU A 71 13.52 6.90 5.01
CA GLU A 71 14.69 6.02 5.02
C GLU A 71 15.08 5.61 3.59
N ILE A 72 14.14 5.06 2.81
CA ILE A 72 14.41 4.60 1.44
C ILE A 72 14.91 5.74 0.55
N LEU A 73 14.34 6.94 0.70
CA LEU A 73 14.75 8.11 -0.07
C LEU A 73 16.15 8.59 0.34
N ALA A 74 16.47 8.57 1.64
CA ALA A 74 17.79 8.92 2.15
C ALA A 74 18.86 7.95 1.62
N ASP A 75 18.59 6.64 1.64
CA ASP A 75 19.50 5.61 1.09
C ASP A 75 19.78 5.83 -0.40
N LYS A 76 18.76 6.29 -1.14
CA LYS A 76 18.87 6.62 -2.57
C LYS A 76 19.42 8.02 -2.84
N LYS A 77 19.84 8.76 -1.80
CA LYS A 77 20.31 10.16 -1.88
C LYS A 77 19.29 11.11 -2.53
N ILE A 78 18.00 10.81 -2.40
CA ILE A 78 16.90 11.64 -2.89
C ILE A 78 16.33 12.43 -1.72
N SER A 79 16.43 13.76 -1.78
CA SER A 79 15.73 14.64 -0.85
C SER A 79 14.43 15.13 -1.49
N LEU A 80 13.35 15.21 -0.72
CA LEU A 80 12.11 15.86 -1.17
C LEU A 80 12.18 17.35 -0.85
N ARG A 81 11.81 18.20 -1.80
CA ARG A 81 11.55 19.63 -1.54
C ARG A 81 10.31 19.75 -0.65
N LYS A 82 10.18 20.82 0.13
CA LYS A 82 9.00 21.05 1.00
C LYS A 82 7.65 20.90 0.28
N SER A 83 7.57 21.35 -0.97
CA SER A 83 6.37 21.24 -1.81
C SER A 83 6.09 19.81 -2.28
N GLU A 84 7.14 19.02 -2.54
CA GLU A 84 7.05 17.60 -2.87
C GLU A 84 6.64 16.80 -1.63
N GLU A 85 7.29 17.05 -0.49
CA GLU A 85 6.99 16.42 0.79
C GLU A 85 5.52 16.61 1.20
N LYS A 86 5.00 17.85 1.12
CA LYS A 86 3.59 18.13 1.38
C LYS A 86 2.68 17.33 0.44
N ALA A 87 3.01 17.28 -0.84
CA ALA A 87 2.21 16.56 -1.82
C ALA A 87 2.21 15.04 -1.57
N VAL A 88 3.38 14.46 -1.27
CA VAL A 88 3.50 13.04 -0.92
C VAL A 88 2.71 12.74 0.36
N LYS A 89 2.86 13.57 1.41
CA LYS A 89 2.14 13.40 2.68
C LYS A 89 0.63 13.46 2.51
N THR A 90 0.13 14.45 1.77
CA THR A 90 -1.30 14.60 1.48
C THR A 90 -1.83 13.39 0.71
N MET A 91 -1.10 12.94 -0.31
CA MET A 91 -1.49 11.79 -1.12
C MET A 91 -1.55 10.51 -0.28
N MET A 92 -0.47 10.19 0.43
CA MET A 92 -0.42 8.96 1.22
C MET A 92 -1.53 8.94 2.28
N LYS A 93 -1.73 10.07 3.00
CA LYS A 93 -2.79 10.19 4.01
C LYS A 93 -4.20 10.07 3.42
N ALA A 94 -4.47 10.68 2.27
CA ALA A 94 -5.75 10.57 1.59
C ALA A 94 -6.07 9.13 1.15
N ASN A 95 -5.04 8.37 0.80
CA ASN A 95 -5.18 7.02 0.29
C ASN A 95 -5.26 5.95 1.39
N ILE A 96 -4.81 6.23 2.61
CA ILE A 96 -4.83 5.26 3.73
C ILE A 96 -6.24 4.79 4.11
N GLY A 97 -7.22 5.69 4.12
CA GLY A 97 -8.60 5.30 4.43
C GLY A 97 -9.16 4.33 3.39
N LYS A 98 -8.86 4.59 2.11
CA LYS A 98 -9.26 3.75 0.99
C LYS A 98 -8.52 2.41 1.00
N ILE A 99 -7.19 2.43 1.17
CA ILE A 99 -6.34 1.23 1.27
C ILE A 99 -6.76 0.35 2.43
N ASN A 100 -7.03 0.91 3.61
CA ASN A 100 -7.49 0.14 4.76
C ASN A 100 -8.85 -0.49 4.52
N ARG A 101 -9.80 0.27 3.96
CA ARG A 101 -11.15 -0.25 3.69
C ARG A 101 -11.11 -1.35 2.65
N GLU A 102 -10.37 -1.15 1.56
CA GLU A 102 -10.25 -2.15 0.49
C GLU A 102 -9.47 -3.38 0.97
N SER A 103 -8.42 -3.20 1.80
CA SER A 103 -7.72 -4.32 2.44
C SER A 103 -8.64 -5.10 3.38
N TYR A 104 -9.45 -4.41 4.18
CA TYR A 104 -10.44 -5.03 5.07
C TYR A 104 -11.52 -5.79 4.27
N ASP A 105 -12.08 -5.18 3.23
CA ASP A 105 -13.11 -5.79 2.38
C ASP A 105 -12.57 -7.03 1.65
N LEU A 106 -11.34 -6.99 1.16
CA LEU A 106 -10.68 -8.14 0.52
C LEU A 106 -10.45 -9.28 1.51
N LEU A 107 -10.01 -8.97 2.73
CA LEU A 107 -9.77 -9.97 3.77
C LEU A 107 -11.09 -10.56 4.30
N LEU A 108 -12.13 -9.75 4.43
CA LEU A 108 -13.48 -10.19 4.79
C LEU A 108 -14.05 -11.12 3.72
N LYS A 109 -14.03 -10.71 2.44
CA LYS A 109 -14.46 -11.56 1.32
C LYS A 109 -13.72 -12.89 1.29
N LYS A 110 -12.42 -12.88 1.58
CA LYS A 110 -11.59 -14.09 1.61
C LYS A 110 -11.93 -15.00 2.79
N LYS A 111 -12.18 -14.46 3.99
CA LYS A 111 -12.73 -15.24 5.12
C LYS A 111 -14.05 -15.89 4.74
N LEU A 112 -14.97 -15.11 4.16
CA LEU A 112 -16.28 -15.61 3.71
C LEU A 112 -16.14 -16.74 2.67
N ILE A 113 -15.22 -16.62 1.71
CA ILE A 113 -14.97 -17.68 0.72
C ILE A 113 -14.38 -18.93 1.39
N LYS A 114 -13.42 -18.77 2.30
CA LYS A 114 -12.79 -19.88 3.02
C LYS A 114 -13.81 -20.64 3.86
N ASP A 115 -14.64 -19.93 4.62
CA ASP A 115 -15.70 -20.52 5.43
C ASP A 115 -16.71 -21.26 4.56
N LYS A 116 -17.10 -20.68 3.41
CA LYS A 116 -17.99 -21.34 2.44
C LYS A 116 -17.38 -22.62 1.86
N THR A 117 -16.08 -22.63 1.60
CA THR A 117 -15.34 -23.78 1.05
C THR A 117 -15.25 -24.91 2.09
N ILE A 118 -15.00 -24.58 3.36
CA ILE A 118 -14.97 -25.54 4.47
C ILE A 118 -16.36 -26.17 4.66
N VAL A 119 -17.42 -25.35 4.64
CA VAL A 119 -18.79 -25.85 4.75
C VAL A 119 -19.14 -26.80 3.59
N GLN A 120 -18.81 -26.45 2.35
CA GLN A 120 -19.05 -27.33 1.20
C GLN A 120 -18.26 -28.65 1.28
N GLN A 121 -16.99 -28.62 1.71
CA GLN A 121 -16.20 -29.84 1.89
C GLN A 121 -16.78 -30.73 2.99
N SER A 122 -17.26 -30.15 4.09
CA SER A 122 -17.90 -30.92 5.18
C SER A 122 -19.26 -31.53 4.78
N LEU A 123 -19.97 -30.90 3.84
CA LEU A 123 -21.23 -31.41 3.28
C LEU A 123 -21.00 -32.52 2.24
N LEU A 124 -19.86 -32.50 1.54
CA LEU A 124 -19.48 -33.52 0.55
C LEU A 124 -18.80 -34.75 1.17
N ALA A 125 -18.34 -34.65 2.42
CA ALA A 125 -17.68 -35.72 3.17
C ALA A 125 -18.63 -36.55 4.05
N LYS A 126 -19.94 -36.33 3.93
CA LYS A 126 -21.02 -37.15 4.52
C LYS A 126 -21.70 -37.97 3.43
#